data_AF-A0A0D7F642-F1
#
_entry.id   AF-A0A0D7F642-F1
#
_cell.length_a   1.000
_cell.length_b   1.000
_cell.length_c   1.000
_cell.angle_alpha   90.00
_cell.angle_beta   90.00
_cell.angle_gamma   90.00
#
_symmetry.space_group_name_H-M   'P 1'
#
loop_
_entity.id
_entity.type
_entity.pdbx_description
1 polymer ?
#
loop_
_entity_poly.entity_id
_entity_poly.type
_entity_poly.pdbx_seq_one_letter_code
_entity_poly.pdbx_strand_id
1 'polypeptide(L)' 'MAQSAEELVLSLEQIEEILGFALSRASQRASWWETERSPQEKMPQREACLEAGYIATRLADGSGVRFRKKKPERRRRLF' A
#
# COMPACT_ATOMS: atom_id res chain seq x y z
N MET A 1 -17.36 5.47 -14.86
CA MET A 1 -16.21 4.75 -15.42
C MET A 1 -15.51 4.05 -14.26
N ALA A 2 -15.55 2.72 -14.16
CA ALA A 2 -14.97 1.99 -13.05
C ALA A 2 -13.68 1.30 -13.53
N GLN A 3 -12.53 1.95 -13.36
CA GLN A 3 -11.24 1.35 -13.66
C GLN A 3 -10.93 0.33 -12.57
N SER A 4 -11.29 -0.94 -12.82
CA SER A 4 -11.04 -2.05 -11.90
C SER A 4 -9.66 -2.64 -12.18
N ALA A 5 -8.61 -1.85 -11.98
CA ALA A 5 -7.27 -2.42 -11.91
C ALA A 5 -7.14 -3.05 -10.52
N GLU A 6 -6.97 -4.37 -10.43
CA GLU A 6 -6.70 -5.07 -9.16
C GLU A 6 -5.38 -4.60 -8.52
N GLU A 7 -4.54 -3.94 -9.32
CA GLU A 7 -3.26 -3.37 -8.97
C GLU A 7 -3.13 -1.95 -9.56
N LEU A 8 -2.70 -1.01 -8.73
CA LEU A 8 -2.37 0.35 -9.11
C LEU A 8 -0.92 0.64 -8.70
N VAL A 9 -0.10 1.16 -9.61
CA VAL A 9 1.27 1.60 -9.29
C VAL A 9 1.32 3.11 -9.42
N LEU A 10 1.80 3.77 -8.37
CA LEU A 10 1.97 5.23 -8.33
C LEU A 10 3.41 5.57 -7.92
N SER A 11 3.99 6.60 -8.53
CA SER A 11 5.22 7.20 -8.02
C SER A 11 4.95 7.91 -6.69
N LEU A 12 6.00 8.23 -5.92
CA LEU A 12 5.82 9.03 -4.70
C LEU A 12 5.25 10.42 -5.01
N GLU A 13 5.69 11.04 -6.11
CA GLU A 13 5.21 12.34 -6.55
C GLU A 13 3.71 12.32 -6.87
N GLN A 14 3.23 11.28 -7.57
CA GLN A 14 1.80 11.11 -7.83
C GLN A 14 0.99 10.92 -6.54
N ILE A 15 1.54 10.21 -5.55
CA ILE A 15 0.89 10.03 -4.25
C ILE A 15 0.81 11.37 -3.51
N GLU A 16 1.89 12.15 -3.50
CA GLU A 16 1.94 13.48 -2.88
C GLU A 16 0.97 14.46 -3.53
N GLU A 17 0.85 14.42 -4.86
CA GLU A 17 -0.12 15.21 -5.62
C GLU A 17 -1.56 14.86 -5.23
N ILE A 18 -1.89 13.56 -5.11
CA ILE A 18 -3.22 13.10 -4.68
C ILE A 18 -3.51 13.50 -3.23
N LEU A 19 -2.52 13.42 -2.35
CA LEU A 19 -2.66 13.76 -0.92
C LEU A 19 -2.68 15.27 -0.67
N GLY A 20 -2.13 16.08 -1.59
CA GLY A 20 -1.98 17.52 -1.44
C GLY A 20 -0.88 17.93 -0.45
N PHE A 21 0.01 17.01 -0.08
CA PHE A 21 1.16 17.27 0.80
C PHE A 21 2.32 16.31 0.54
N ALA A 22 3.54 16.75 0.87
CA ALA A 22 4.74 15.94 0.74
C ALA A 22 4.79 14.82 1.79
N LEU A 23 5.13 13.61 1.36
CA LEU A 23 5.38 12.49 2.24
C LEU A 23 6.68 12.70 3.02
N SER A 24 6.77 12.10 4.20
CA SER A 24 8.02 12.08 4.94
C SER A 24 9.13 11.36 4.14
N ARG A 25 10.40 11.69 4.42
CA ARG A 25 11.56 11.01 3.83
C ARG A 25 11.55 9.50 4.09
N ALA A 26 10.90 9.04 5.17
CA ALA A 26 10.76 7.63 5.49
C ALA A 26 9.99 6.85 4.39
N SER A 27 9.13 7.52 3.61
CA SER A 27 8.41 6.92 2.47
C SER A 27 9.33 6.36 1.39
N GLN A 28 10.59 6.77 1.35
CA GLN A 28 11.62 6.22 0.46
C GLN A 28 11.99 4.77 0.82
N ARG A 29 11.77 4.36 2.07
CA ARG A 29 12.15 3.04 2.58
C ARG A 29 11.02 2.03 2.34
N ALA A 30 11.38 0.86 1.86
CA ALA A 30 10.40 -0.20 1.60
C ALA A 30 9.68 -0.66 2.88
N SER A 31 10.38 -0.67 4.02
CA SER A 31 9.82 -0.93 5.36
C SER A 31 8.73 0.05 5.79
N TRP A 32 8.66 1.23 5.17
CA TRP A 32 7.57 2.18 5.44
C TRP A 32 6.26 1.74 4.80
N TRP A 33 6.31 0.94 3.73
CA TRP A 33 5.15 0.44 3.00
C TRP A 33 4.81 -1.02 3.31
N GLU A 34 5.82 -1.87 3.52
CA GLU A 34 5.65 -3.32 3.59
C GLU A 34 5.10 -3.83 4.93
N THR A 35 4.03 -4.63 4.85
CA THR A 35 3.38 -5.27 6.00
C THR A 35 4.10 -6.55 6.45
N GLU A 36 4.70 -7.30 5.52
CA GLU A 36 5.22 -8.65 5.78
C GLU A 36 6.57 -8.66 6.52
N ARG A 37 7.37 -7.59 6.41
CA ARG A 37 8.73 -7.55 6.98
C ARG A 37 8.79 -7.08 8.43
N SER A 38 7.85 -6.22 8.85
CA SER A 38 7.81 -5.66 10.22
C SER A 38 6.36 -5.54 10.72
N PRO A 39 5.68 -6.66 11.03
CA PRO A 39 4.28 -6.62 11.46
C PRO A 39 4.07 -5.86 12.78
N GLN A 40 5.11 -5.76 13.63
CA GLN A 40 5.07 -5.06 14.92
C GLN A 40 5.13 -3.53 14.78
N GLU A 41 5.64 -3.00 13.67
CA GLU A 41 5.69 -1.55 13.42
C GLU A 41 4.31 -1.08 12.89
N LYS A 42 3.51 -0.49 13.78
CA LYS A 42 2.26 0.18 13.41
C LYS A 42 2.56 1.52 12.77
N MET A 43 2.59 1.53 11.43
CA MET A 43 2.76 2.76 10.67
C MET A 43 1.40 3.31 10.24
N PRO A 44 1.10 4.61 10.49
CA PRO A 44 -0.22 5.18 10.21
C PRO A 44 -0.67 5.04 8.75
N GLN A 45 0.23 5.23 7.78
CA GLN A 45 -0.13 5.08 6.36
C GLN A 45 -0.43 3.61 6.00
N ARG A 46 0.28 2.66 6.63
CA ARG A 46 0.05 1.23 6.44
C ARG A 46 -1.32 0.85 6.97
N GLU A 47 -1.67 1.31 8.17
CA GLU A 47 -2.98 1.07 8.76
C GLU A 47 -4.08 1.65 7.85
N ALA A 48 -3.90 2.88 7.34
CA ALA A 48 -4.82 3.47 6.38
C ALA A 48 -4.99 2.64 5.09
N CYS A 49 -3.91 2.08 4.53
CA CYS A 49 -3.98 1.19 3.36
C CYS A 49 -4.76 -0.10 3.67
N LEU A 50 -4.49 -0.71 4.83
CA LEU A 50 -5.14 -1.95 5.25
C LEU A 50 -6.63 -1.75 5.55
N GLU A 51 -7.00 -0.65 6.20
CA GLU A 51 -8.39 -0.26 6.43
C GLU A 51 -9.13 -0.01 5.12
N ALA A 52 -8.46 0.58 4.13
CA ALA A 52 -8.98 0.73 2.77
C ALA A 52 -9.08 -0.60 1.99
N GLY A 53 -8.57 -1.71 2.54
CA GLY A 53 -8.59 -3.02 1.90
C GLY A 53 -7.50 -3.22 0.85
N TYR A 54 -6.39 -2.49 0.95
CA TYR A 54 -5.23 -2.58 0.06
C TYR A 54 -3.97 -2.98 0.80
N ILE A 55 -3.05 -3.62 0.08
CA ILE A 55 -1.68 -3.86 0.50
C ILE A 55 -0.80 -2.96 -0.37
N ALA A 56 0.00 -2.12 0.27
CA ALA A 56 1.01 -1.30 -0.39
C ALA A 56 2.37 -1.99 -0.35
N THR A 57 3.13 -1.93 -1.44
CA THR A 57 4.47 -2.51 -1.52
C THR A 57 5.37 -1.60 -2.34
N ARG A 58 6.53 -1.23 -1.80
CA ARG A 58 7.51 -0.45 -2.55
C ARG A 58 8.14 -1.31 -3.63
N LEU A 59 8.23 -0.80 -4.86
CA LEU A 59 8.92 -1.49 -5.94
C LEU A 59 10.43 -1.51 -5.70
N ALA A 60 11.09 -2.61 -6.06
CA ALA A 60 12.52 -2.84 -5.79
C ALA A 60 13.45 -1.90 -6.58
N ASP A 61 12.99 -1.43 -7.74
CA ASP A 61 13.64 -0.41 -8.56
C ASP A 61 13.47 1.02 -8.01
N GLY A 62 12.65 1.17 -6.95
CA GLY A 62 12.36 2.46 -6.34
C GLY A 62 11.40 3.34 -7.14
N SER A 63 10.87 2.88 -8.28
CA SER A 63 10.06 3.71 -9.19
C SER A 63 8.72 4.14 -8.60
N GLY A 64 8.18 3.36 -7.66
CA GLY A 64 6.92 3.70 -7.02
C GLY A 64 6.44 2.67 -6.02
N VAL A 65 5.15 2.78 -5.70
CA VAL A 65 4.43 1.93 -4.75
C VAL A 65 3.30 1.25 -5.49
N ARG A 66 3.26 -0.07 -5.36
CA ARG A 66 2.19 -0.92 -5.84
C ARG A 66 1.13 -1.06 -4.75
N PHE A 67 -0.09 -0.65 -5.06
CA PHE A 67 -1.29 -0.87 -4.26
C PHE A 67 -2.08 -2.02 -4.87
N ARG A 68 -2.22 -3.11 -4.13
CA ARG A 68 -2.98 -4.29 -4.57
C ARG A 68 -4.17 -4.48 -3.65
N LYS A 69 -5.36 -4.75 -4.21
CA LYS A 69 -6.53 -5.07 -3.40
C LYS A 69 -6.28 -6.35 -2.58
N LYS A 70 -6.52 -6.30 -1.28
CA LYS A 70 -6.48 -7.49 -0.42
C LYS A 70 -7.62 -8.40 -0.86
N LYS A 71 -7.32 -9.57 -1.44
CA LYS A 71 -8.35 -10.58 -1.70
C LYS A 71 -9.03 -10.89 -0.37
N PRO A 72 -10.37 -10.92 -0.29
CA PRO A 72 -11.04 -11.36 0.91
C PRO A 72 -10.50 -12.76 1.21
N GLU A 73 -9.99 -12.96 2.42
CA GLU A 73 -9.65 -14.30 2.89
C GLU A 73 -10.92 -15.12 2.70
N ARG A 74 -10.92 -16.03 1.72
CA ARG A 74 -12.01 -17.00 1.56
C ARG A 74 -12.06 -17.72 2.88
N ARG A 75 -12.98 -17.31 3.75
CA ARG A 75 -13.33 -18.04 4.98
C ARG A 75 -13.66 -19.43 4.48
N ARG A 76 -12.70 -20.36 4.60
CA ARG A 76 -12.95 -21.79 4.48
C ARG A 76 -13.96 -22.03 5.60
N ARG A 77 -15.25 -21.99 5.25
CA ARG A 77 -16.31 -22.58 6.05
C ARG A 77 -15.97 -24.05 6.06
N LEU A 78 -15.18 -24.45 7.06
CA LEU A 78 -15.14 -25.82 7.50
C LEU A 78 -16.53 -26.08 8.06
N PHE A 79 -17.29 -26.87 7.32
CA PHE A 79 -18.54 -27.46 7.77
C PHE A 79 -18.20 -28.66 8.68
#